data_AF-A0A9D1KSW5-F1
#
_entry.id   AF-A0A9D1KSW5-F1
#
_cell.length_a   1.000
_cell.length_b   1.000
_cell.length_c   1.000
_cell.angle_alpha   90.00
_cell.angle_beta   90.00
_cell.angle_gamma   90.00
#
_symmetry.space_group_name_H-M   'P 1'
#
loop_
_entity.id
_entity.type
_entity.pdbx_description
1 polymer ?
#
loop_
_entity_poly.entity_id
_entity_poly.type
_entity_poly.pdbx_seq_one_letter_code
_entity_poly.pdbx_strand_id
1 'polypeptide(L)'
;DQFRTMIQIMLPQAMNIGSVIILNSVVGQWNAWLPASIYVPNDKKLWPLQLWVKQITADNENFLNTSNPDYSRYLIKFAVIIAATLPIIVLFPFFQDKLEKGVIAGGVKG
;
A
#
# COMPACT_ATOMS: atom_id res chain seq x y z
N ASP A 1 -3.52 -20.00 34.25
CA ASP A 1 -3.24 -18.60 34.62
C ASP A 1 -2.31 -17.84 33.67
N GLN A 2 -1.10 -18.34 33.38
CA GLN A 2 -0.13 -17.63 32.52
C GLN A 2 -0.66 -17.24 31.12
N PHE A 3 -1.44 -18.12 30.48
CA PHE A 3 -2.05 -17.85 29.16
C PHE A 3 -3.07 -16.70 29.20
N ARG A 4 -3.78 -16.55 30.33
CA ARG A 4 -4.79 -15.51 30.55
C ARG A 4 -4.11 -14.16 30.75
N THR A 5 -3.03 -14.13 31.52
CA THR A 5 -2.15 -12.95 31.70
C THR A 5 -1.54 -12.50 30.37
N MET A 6 -1.09 -13.44 29.54
CA MET A 6 -0.49 -13.14 28.24
C MET A 6 -1.48 -12.44 27.30
N ILE A 7 -2.72 -12.95 27.19
CA ILE A 7 -3.74 -12.39 26.30
C ILE A 7 -4.32 -11.08 26.85
N GLN A 8 -4.57 -10.97 28.16
CA GLN A 8 -5.26 -9.80 28.72
C GLN A 8 -4.34 -8.63 29.05
N ILE A 9 -3.05 -8.87 29.30
CA ILE A 9 -2.13 -7.82 29.78
C ILE A 9 -1.02 -7.57 28.75
N MET A 10 -0.35 -8.61 28.27
CA MET A 10 0.80 -8.45 27.37
C MET A 10 0.37 -8.12 25.93
N LEU A 11 -0.70 -8.76 25.44
CA LEU A 11 -1.22 -8.59 24.09
C LEU A 11 -1.71 -7.15 23.78
N PRO A 12 -2.53 -6.48 24.63
CA PRO A 12 -2.95 -5.10 24.38
C PRO A 12 -1.80 -4.09 24.46
N GLN A 13 -0.77 -4.35 25.28
CA GLN A 13 0.46 -3.54 25.29
C GLN A 13 1.23 -3.68 23.98
N ALA A 14 1.40 -4.91 23.48
CA ALA A 14 2.06 -5.18 22.21
C ALA A 14 1.24 -4.72 20.99
N MET A 15 -0.08 -4.59 21.13
CA MET A 15 -1.00 -4.21 20.04
C MET A 15 -0.71 -2.81 19.49
N ASN A 16 -0.21 -1.87 20.30
CA ASN A 16 0.20 -0.54 19.81
C ASN A 16 1.36 -0.63 18.80
N ILE A 17 2.42 -1.39 19.13
CA ILE A 17 3.56 -1.59 18.23
C ILE A 17 3.18 -2.52 17.07
N GLY A 18 2.41 -3.58 17.34
CA GLY A 18 1.92 -4.52 16.35
C GLY A 18 1.07 -3.84 15.27
N SER A 19 0.27 -2.84 15.61
CA SER A 19 -0.51 -2.07 14.64
C SER A 19 0.37 -1.33 13.63
N VAL A 20 1.51 -0.79 14.06
CA VAL A 20 2.47 -0.12 13.16
C VAL A 20 3.15 -1.12 12.22
N ILE A 21 3.51 -2.30 12.73
CA ILE A 21 4.12 -3.37 11.92
C ILE A 21 3.11 -3.87 10.88
N ILE A 22 1.88 -4.18 11.30
CA ILE A 22 0.81 -4.63 10.40
C ILE A 22 0.54 -3.59 9.32
N LEU A 23 0.43 -2.31 9.69
CA LEU A 23 0.27 -1.21 8.74
C LEU A 23 1.40 -1.21 7.71
N ASN A 24 2.65 -1.20 8.17
CA ASN A 24 3.80 -1.13 7.28
C ASN A 24 3.87 -2.36 6.35
N SER A 25 3.56 -3.56 6.86
CA SER A 25 3.46 -4.77 6.04
C SER A 25 2.34 -4.71 5.01
N VAL A 26 1.15 -4.21 5.37
CA VAL A 26 0.02 -4.06 4.44
C VAL A 26 0.35 -3.04 3.34
N VAL A 27 0.92 -1.89 3.70
CA VAL A 27 1.35 -0.87 2.73
C VAL A 27 2.46 -1.41 1.85
N GLY A 28 3.42 -2.13 2.41
CA GLY A 28 4.49 -2.80 1.66
C GLY A 28 3.95 -3.80 0.64
N GLN A 29 3.00 -4.64 1.05
CA GLN A 29 2.34 -5.60 0.16
C GLN A 29 1.47 -4.92 -0.90
N TRP A 30 0.77 -3.83 -0.55
CA TRP A 30 -0.04 -3.05 -1.48
C TRP A 30 0.81 -2.43 -2.60
N ASN A 31 2.03 -2.01 -2.27
CA ASN A 31 3.00 -1.46 -3.21
C ASN A 31 3.90 -2.51 -3.88
N ALA A 32 3.72 -3.81 -3.58
CA ALA A 32 4.59 -4.88 -4.06
C ALA A 32 4.37 -5.22 -5.54
N TRP A 33 4.99 -4.45 -6.44
CA TRP A 33 4.97 -4.69 -7.88
C TRP A 33 6.11 -5.59 -8.37
N LEU A 34 7.29 -5.49 -7.76
CA LEU A 34 8.50 -6.22 -8.17
C LEU A 34 8.37 -7.74 -8.04
N PRO A 35 7.98 -8.31 -6.88
CA PRO A 35 7.80 -9.77 -6.78
C PRO A 35 6.73 -10.27 -7.75
N ALA A 36 5.63 -9.53 -7.93
CA ALA A 36 4.60 -9.91 -8.88
C ALA A 36 5.09 -9.92 -10.34
N SER A 37 5.95 -8.97 -10.71
CA SER A 37 6.56 -8.92 -12.05
C SER A 37 7.48 -10.10 -12.35
N ILE A 38 8.10 -10.68 -11.30
CA ILE A 38 9.06 -11.78 -11.42
C ILE A 38 8.34 -13.13 -11.37
N TYR A 39 7.41 -13.31 -10.43
CA TYR A 39 6.77 -14.61 -10.18
C TYR A 39 5.58 -14.89 -11.09
N VAL A 40 4.93 -13.86 -11.63
CA VAL A 40 3.70 -14.06 -12.43
C VAL A 40 3.72 -13.28 -13.76
N PRO A 41 4.71 -13.50 -14.64
CA PRO A 41 4.83 -12.76 -15.89
C PRO A 41 3.73 -13.08 -16.92
N ASN A 42 3.20 -14.31 -16.93
CA ASN A 42 2.27 -14.78 -17.97
C ASN A 42 0.79 -14.84 -17.54
N ASP A 43 0.50 -14.78 -16.24
CA ASP A 43 -0.85 -15.00 -15.73
C ASP A 43 -1.51 -13.68 -15.30
N LYS A 44 -2.16 -13.01 -16.25
CA LYS A 44 -2.78 -11.68 -16.07
C LYS A 44 -3.89 -11.64 -15.01
N LYS A 45 -4.43 -12.80 -14.62
CA LYS A 45 -5.47 -12.91 -13.56
C LYS A 45 -4.91 -12.69 -12.16
N LEU A 46 -3.61 -12.92 -11.97
CA LEU A 46 -2.92 -12.82 -10.69
C LEU A 46 -2.11 -11.52 -10.57
N TRP A 47 -2.22 -10.63 -11.56
CA TRP A 47 -1.50 -9.37 -11.55
C TRP A 47 -2.10 -8.41 -10.52
N PRO A 48 -1.31 -7.98 -9.51
CA PRO A 48 -1.76 -6.97 -8.58
C PRO A 48 -1.88 -5.62 -9.30
N LEU A 49 -2.74 -4.76 -8.78
CA LEU A 49 -3.03 -3.44 -9.34
C LEU A 49 -1.75 -2.61 -9.58
N GLN A 50 -0.77 -2.70 -8.67
CA GLN A 50 0.49 -1.97 -8.79
C GLN A 50 1.34 -2.42 -10.00
N LEU A 51 1.27 -3.69 -10.40
CA LEU A 51 1.97 -4.20 -11.59
C LEU A 51 1.34 -3.64 -12.87
N TRP A 52 0.00 -3.58 -12.92
CA TRP A 52 -0.73 -2.94 -14.02
C TRP A 52 -0.34 -1.48 -14.18
N VAL A 53 -0.31 -0.73 -13.08
CA VAL A 53 0.12 0.68 -13.09
C VAL A 53 1.54 0.83 -13.62
N LYS A 54 2.49 0.00 -13.17
CA LYS A 54 3.89 0.06 -13.62
C LYS A 54 4.06 -0.23 -15.11
N GLN A 55 3.36 -1.24 -15.64
CA GLN A 55 3.40 -1.55 -17.07
C GLN A 55 2.79 -0.42 -17.90
N ILE A 56 1.66 0.13 -17.46
CA ILE A 56 0.96 1.23 -18.12
C ILE A 56 1.81 2.50 -18.20
N THR A 57 2.59 2.79 -17.15
CA THR A 57 3.51 3.93 -17.12
C THR A 57 4.70 3.70 -18.05
N ALA A 58 5.26 2.49 -18.10
CA ALA A 58 6.33 2.14 -19.04
C ALA A 58 5.88 2.25 -20.52
N ASP A 59 4.62 1.91 -20.82
CA ASP A 59 4.05 2.05 -22.17
C ASP A 59 3.79 3.52 -22.58
N ASN A 60 3.88 4.48 -21.65
CA ASN A 60 3.57 5.89 -21.92
C ASN A 60 4.65 6.58 -22.78
N GLU A 61 5.93 6.20 -22.63
CA GLU A 61 7.05 6.77 -23.39
C GLU A 61 6.92 6.56 -24.91
N ASN A 62 6.32 5.44 -25.33
CA ASN A 62 6.09 5.15 -26.75
C ASN A 62 4.89 5.91 -27.34
N PHE A 63 3.97 6.37 -26.49
CA PHE A 63 2.73 7.03 -26.92
C PHE A 63 2.87 8.53 -27.14
N LEU A 64 3.77 9.21 -26.42
CA LEU A 64 4.10 10.63 -26.69
C LEU A 64 4.67 10.87 -28.09
N ASN A 65 5.19 9.81 -28.72
CA ASN A 65 5.69 9.81 -30.09
C ASN A 65 4.62 9.42 -31.13
N THR A 66 3.38 9.11 -30.71
CA THR A 66 2.29 8.71 -31.61
C THR A 66 1.46 9.91 -32.06
N SER A 67 1.31 10.09 -33.38
CA SER A 67 0.63 11.23 -34.00
C SER A 67 -0.90 11.26 -33.82
N ASN A 68 -1.51 10.21 -33.26
CA ASN A 68 -2.94 10.15 -32.91
C ASN A 68 -3.10 9.59 -31.49
N PRO A 69 -3.10 10.44 -30.46
CA PRO A 69 -3.27 9.99 -29.09
C PRO A 69 -4.71 9.53 -28.83
N ASP A 70 -4.88 8.26 -28.50
CA ASP A 70 -6.14 7.70 -27.99
C ASP A 70 -6.39 8.16 -26.54
N TYR A 71 -7.15 9.24 -26.39
CA TYR A 71 -7.51 9.87 -25.11
C TYR A 71 -8.35 8.96 -24.19
N SER A 72 -9.13 8.04 -24.74
CA SER A 72 -9.96 7.11 -23.96
C SER A 72 -9.09 6.17 -23.14
N ARG A 73 -8.01 5.68 -23.76
CA ARG A 73 -7.01 4.85 -23.09
C ARG A 73 -6.32 5.61 -21.96
N TYR A 74 -6.07 6.91 -22.13
CA TYR A 74 -5.46 7.75 -21.10
C TYR A 74 -6.36 7.90 -19.88
N LEU A 75 -7.66 8.19 -20.06
CA LEU A 75 -8.60 8.35 -18.95
C LEU A 75 -8.68 7.11 -18.05
N ILE A 76 -8.71 5.92 -18.67
CA ILE A 76 -8.72 4.64 -17.94
C ILE A 76 -7.41 4.47 -17.15
N LYS A 77 -6.26 4.87 -17.71
CA LYS A 77 -4.96 4.81 -17.00
C LYS A 77 -4.95 5.70 -15.76
N PHE A 78 -5.39 6.95 -15.86
CA PHE A 78 -5.47 7.85 -14.70
C PHE A 78 -6.48 7.37 -13.67
N ALA A 79 -7.62 6.85 -14.12
CA ALA A 79 -8.61 6.25 -13.22
C ALA A 79 -8.01 5.09 -12.42
N VAL A 80 -7.21 4.22 -13.05
CA VAL A 80 -6.53 3.10 -12.37
C VAL A 80 -5.46 3.59 -11.38
N ILE A 81 -4.67 4.62 -11.74
CA ILE A 81 -3.68 5.22 -10.84
C ILE A 81 -4.38 5.84 -9.62
N ILE A 82 -5.45 6.60 -9.83
CA ILE A 82 -6.23 7.22 -8.76
C ILE A 82 -6.88 6.14 -7.88
N ALA A 83 -7.44 5.08 -8.48
CA ALA A 83 -8.01 3.96 -7.74
C ALA A 83 -6.96 3.21 -6.91
N ALA A 84 -5.72 3.12 -7.38
CA ALA A 84 -4.62 2.49 -6.65
C ALA A 84 -4.12 3.32 -5.46
N THR A 85 -4.13 4.66 -5.57
CA THR A 85 -3.70 5.57 -4.51
C THR A 85 -4.80 5.92 -3.50
N LEU A 86 -6.07 5.84 -3.90
CA LEU A 86 -7.24 6.09 -3.06
C LEU A 86 -7.21 5.34 -1.72
N PRO A 87 -6.98 4.02 -1.66
CA PRO A 87 -6.98 3.29 -0.39
C PRO A 87 -5.85 3.74 0.54
N ILE A 88 -4.68 4.14 0.02
CA ILE A 88 -3.58 4.68 0.84
C ILE A 88 -4.01 6.02 1.47
N ILE A 89 -4.66 6.89 0.69
CA ILE A 89 -5.15 8.19 1.15
C ILE A 89 -6.25 8.03 2.20
N VAL A 90 -7.18 7.08 2.00
CA VAL A 90 -8.26 6.79 2.95
C VAL A 90 -7.72 6.17 4.24
N LEU A 91 -6.69 5.34 4.15
CA LEU A 91 -6.04 4.73 5.31
C LEU A 91 -5.21 5.73 6.12
N PHE A 92 -4.62 6.73 5.46
CA PHE A 92 -3.78 7.75 6.08
C PHE A 92 -4.38 8.40 7.36
N PRO A 93 -5.63 8.92 7.38
CA PRO A 93 -6.22 9.50 8.60
C PRO A 93 -6.42 8.50 9.75
N PHE A 94 -6.65 7.21 9.46
CA PHE A 94 -6.80 6.19 10.51
C PHE A 94 -5.48 5.89 11.22
N PHE A 95 -4.36 6.03 10.51
CA PHE A 95 -3.04 5.78 11.05
C PHE A 95 -2.38 7.02 11.63
N GLN A 96 -2.76 8.22 11.20
CA GLN A 96 -2.26 9.48 11.75
C GLN A 96 -2.43 9.57 13.28
N ASP A 97 -3.62 9.26 13.82
CA ASP A 97 -3.89 9.30 15.27
C ASP A 97 -3.06 8.26 16.06
N LYS A 98 -2.81 7.09 15.47
CA LYS A 98 -2.01 6.01 16.11
C LYS A 98 -0.51 6.31 16.07
N LEU A 99 -0.04 6.93 15.00
CA LEU A 99 1.34 7.36 14.84
C LEU A 99 1.65 8.56 15.74
N GLU A 100 0.76 9.55 15.83
CA GLU A 100 0.90 10.66 16.78
C GLU A 100 0.96 10.14 18.23
N LYS A 101 0.03 9.25 18.63
CA LYS A 101 0.04 8.65 19.97
C LYS A 101 1.29 7.81 20.25
N GLY A 102 1.81 7.08 19.25
CA GLY A 102 3.02 6.25 19.39
C GLY A 102 4.33 7.05 19.41
N VAL A 103 4.43 8.09 18.60
CA VAL A 103 5.60 8.99 18.52
C VAL A 103 5.65 9.91 19.74
N ILE A 104 4.51 10.46 20.19
CA ILE A 104 4.45 11.32 21.38
C ILE A 104 4.80 10.52 22.65
N ALA A 105 4.41 9.23 22.75
CA ALA A 105 4.82 8.38 23.87
C ALA A 105 6.34 8.09 23.92
N GLY A 106 7.04 8.12 22.78
CA GLY A 106 8.49 8.00 22.69
C GLY A 106 9.25 9.32 22.88
N GLY A 107 8.64 10.45 22.48
CA GLY A 107 9.24 11.78 22.55
C GLY A 107 9.14 12.48 23.92
N VAL A 108 8.17 12.11 24.77
CA VAL A 108 7.96 12.73 26.09
C VAL A 108 8.72 12.00 27.21
N LYS A 109 9.64 11.10 26.86
CA LYS A 109 10.59 10.48 27.81
C LYS A 109 12.00 11.10 27.77
N GLY A 110 12.15 12.26 27.12
CA GLY A 110 13.29 13.16 27.26
C GLY A 110 12.97 14.30 28.22
#